data_AF-A0A369T293-F1
#
_entry.id   AF-A0A369T293-F1
#
_cell.length_a   1.000
_cell.length_b   1.000
_cell.length_c   1.000
_cell.angle_alpha   90.00
_cell.angle_beta   90.00
_cell.angle_gamma   90.00
#
_symmetry.space_group_name_H-M   'P 1'
#
loop_
_entity.id
_entity.type
_entity.pdbx_description
1 polymer ?
#
loop_
_entity_poly.entity_id
_entity_poly.type
_entity_poly.pdbx_seq_one_letter_code
_entity_poly.pdbx_strand_id
1 'polypeptide(L)' 'MRVIERIEMRREKYKCAYVPLIKLTKLLSSMGNGEAIEVLIDTERFSLESVESLARAYGAACERVSCRGNFVELLIRK' A
#
# COMPACT_ATOMS: atom_id res chain seq x y z
N MET A 1 5.85 12.42 -11.57
CA MET A 1 5.49 11.44 -10.52
C MET A 1 6.45 10.27 -10.62
N ARG A 2 7.15 9.92 -9.53
CA ARG A 2 8.12 8.82 -9.50
C ARG A 2 7.61 7.71 -8.59
N VAL A 3 7.45 6.50 -9.12
CA VAL A 3 7.15 5.33 -8.29
C VAL A 3 8.44 4.90 -7.60
N ILE A 4 8.46 4.95 -6.27
CA ILE A 4 9.66 4.65 -5.47
C ILE A 4 9.77 3.17 -5.14
N GLU A 5 8.65 2.50 -4.91
CA GLU A 5 8.62 1.07 -4.63
C GLU A 5 7.23 0.46 -4.90
N ARG A 6 7.21 -0.85 -5.17
CA ARG A 6 6.00 -1.67 -5.22
C ARG A 6 5.98 -2.65 -4.04
N ILE A 7 4.92 -2.61 -3.24
CA ILE A 7 4.68 -3.54 -2.13
C ILE A 7 3.59 -4.53 -2.54
N GLU A 8 3.86 -5.81 -2.34
CA GLU A 8 2.88 -6.88 -2.53
C GLU A 8 2.49 -7.47 -1.17
N MET A 9 1.26 -7.20 -0.74
CA MET A 9 0.67 -7.75 0.48
C MET A 9 -0.06 -9.06 0.16
N ARG A 10 0.69 -10.10 -0.25
CA ARG A 10 0.16 -11.42 -0.64
C ARG A 10 0.54 -12.53 0.35
N ARG A 11 -0.29 -13.58 0.40
CA ARG A 11 -0.23 -14.74 1.30
C ARG A 11 1.10 -15.52 1.28
N GLU A 12 1.77 -15.61 0.13
CA GLU A 12 3.00 -16.42 -0.03
C GLU A 12 4.28 -15.74 0.50
N LYS A 13 4.30 -14.41 0.64
CA LYS A 13 5.53 -13.65 0.95
C LYS A 13 5.75 -13.41 2.44
N TYR A 14 4.71 -13.45 3.29
CA TYR A 14 4.81 -13.06 4.69
C TYR A 14 4.02 -13.98 5.63
N LYS A 15 4.72 -14.68 6.54
CA LYS A 15 4.09 -15.48 7.63
C LYS A 15 3.31 -14.61 8.63
N CYS A 16 3.70 -13.34 8.78
CA CYS A 16 3.04 -12.35 9.64
C CYS A 16 2.48 -11.20 8.79
N ALA A 17 1.17 -10.94 8.92
CA ALA A 17 0.49 -9.83 8.24
C ALA A 17 1.08 -8.44 8.60
N TYR A 18 1.77 -8.32 9.74
CA TYR A 18 2.35 -7.06 10.20
C TYR A 18 3.55 -6.56 9.39
N VAL A 19 4.33 -7.46 8.77
CA VAL A 19 5.56 -7.10 8.04
C VAL A 19 5.29 -6.15 6.86
N PRO A 20 4.32 -6.41 5.96
CA PRO A 20 4.04 -5.50 4.86
C PRO A 20 3.49 -4.14 5.31
N LEU A 21 2.73 -4.09 6.41
CA LEU A 21 2.23 -2.82 6.97
C LEU A 21 3.37 -1.98 7.55
N ILE A 22 4.33 -2.59 8.26
CA ILE A 22 5.53 -1.91 8.76
C ILE A 22 6.40 -1.41 7.60
N LYS A 23 6.53 -2.19 6.52
CA LYS A 23 7.26 -1.73 5.33
C LYS A 23 6.58 -0.51 4.72
N LEU A 24 5.25 -0.57 4.59
CA LEU A 24 4.46 0.53 4.07
C LEU A 24 4.60 1.80 4.92
N THR A 25 4.51 1.71 6.26
CA THR A 25 4.69 2.90 7.12
C THR A 25 6.06 3.54 6.99
N LYS A 26 7.13 2.73 6.89
CA LYS A 26 8.49 3.23 6.66
C LYS A 26 8.61 3.99 5.34
N LEU A 27 8.02 3.46 4.26
CA LEU A 27 8.00 4.15 2.98
C LEU A 27 7.18 5.45 3.05
N LEU A 28 5.96 5.41 3.59
CA LEU A 28 5.10 6.60 3.70
C LEU A 28 5.75 7.73 4.51
N SER A 29 6.53 7.36 5.53
CA SER A 29 7.29 8.30 6.36
C SER A 29 8.47 8.91 5.61
N SER A 30 9.11 8.16 4.71
CA SER A 30 10.27 8.60 3.92
C SER A 30 9.89 9.22 2.57
N MET A 31 8.63 9.06 2.16
CA MET A 31 8.11 9.53 0.88
C MET A 31 8.04 11.06 0.85
N GLY A 32 8.64 11.66 -0.19
CA GLY A 32 8.60 13.08 -0.51
C GLY A 32 7.44 13.46 -1.43
N ASN A 33 7.27 14.76 -1.67
CA ASN A 33 6.21 15.28 -2.55
C ASN A 33 6.45 14.89 -4.02
N GLY A 34 5.44 14.37 -4.70
CA GLY A 34 5.52 13.91 -6.10
C GLY A 34 5.99 12.46 -6.27
N GLU A 35 6.20 11.74 -5.17
CA GLU A 35 6.51 10.32 -5.13
C GLU A 35 5.24 9.48 -4.94
N ALA A 36 5.30 8.24 -5.42
CA ALA A 36 4.21 7.30 -5.28
C ALA A 36 4.70 5.89 -4.93
N ILE A 37 3.86 5.13 -4.24
CA ILE A 37 4.08 3.73 -3.89
C ILE A 37 2.95 2.92 -4.50
N GLU A 38 3.29 1.86 -5.22
CA GLU A 38 2.29 0.90 -5.69
C GLU A 38 2.10 -0.18 -4.63
N VAL A 39 0.86 -0.43 -4.23
CA VAL A 39 0.51 -1.45 -3.24
C VAL A 39 -0.50 -2.40 -3.84
N LEU A 40 -0.15 -3.67 -3.91
CA LEU A 40 -1.07 -4.72 -4.27
C LEU A 40 -1.55 -5.43 -3.01
N ILE A 41 -2.85 -5.43 -2.79
CA ILE A 41 -3.50 -5.93 -1.59
C ILE A 41 -4.33 -7.16 -1.91
N ASP A 42 -4.12 -8.24 -1.14
CA ASP A 42 -5.05 -9.37 -1.07
C ASP A 42 -6.13 -9.07 -0.01
N THR A 43 -7.34 -8.74 -0.47
CA THR A 43 -8.46 -8.30 0.36
C THR A 43 -9.06 -9.41 1.22
N GLU A 44 -8.71 -10.69 1.00
CA GLU A 44 -9.09 -11.78 1.91
C GLU A 44 -8.28 -11.77 3.21
N ARG A 45 -7.14 -11.07 3.23
CA ARG A 45 -6.20 -11.02 4.36
C ARG A 45 -6.06 -9.63 4.94
N PHE A 46 -6.15 -8.61 4.10
CA PHE A 46 -5.90 -7.22 4.47
C PHE A 46 -7.11 -6.35 4.15
N SER A 47 -7.58 -5.60 5.14
CA SER A 47 -8.61 -4.60 4.88
C SER A 47 -8.00 -3.45 4.08
N LEU A 48 -8.56 -3.22 2.89
CA LEU A 48 -8.24 -2.09 2.04
C LEU A 48 -8.42 -0.76 2.80
N GLU A 49 -9.49 -0.66 3.60
CA GLU A 49 -9.81 0.53 4.38
C GLU A 49 -8.71 0.84 5.41
N SER A 50 -8.12 -0.19 6.03
CA SER A 50 -7.01 -0.02 6.96
C SER A 50 -5.77 0.55 6.26
N VAL A 51 -5.48 0.11 5.03
CA VAL A 51 -4.36 0.64 4.25
C VAL A 51 -4.62 2.07 3.77
N GLU A 52 -5.83 2.37 3.31
CA GLU A 52 -6.24 3.73 2.93
C GLU A 52 -6.20 4.70 4.12
N SER A 53 -6.63 4.24 5.30
CA SER A 53 -6.59 5.02 6.55
C SER A 53 -5.15 5.29 6.98
N LEU A 54 -4.29 4.28 6.88
CA LEU A 54 -2.87 4.42 7.18
C LEU A 54 -2.20 5.45 6.26
N ALA A 55 -2.41 5.36 4.95
CA ALA A 55 -1.86 6.32 4.01
C ALA A 55 -2.32 7.77 4.30
N ARG A 56 -3.61 7.95 4.60
CA ARG A 56 -4.17 9.26 4.99
C ARG A 56 -3.54 9.80 6.26
N ALA A 57 -3.26 8.95 7.26
CA ALA A 57 -2.59 9.35 8.48
C ALA A 57 -1.17 9.91 8.24
N TYR A 58 -0.52 9.51 7.15
CA TYR A 58 0.80 10.03 6.71
C TYR A 58 0.70 11.14 5.64
N GLY A 59 -0.50 11.69 5.42
CA GLY A 59 -0.73 12.78 4.46
C GLY A 59 -0.63 12.34 2.99
N ALA A 60 -0.78 11.04 2.71
CA ALA A 60 -0.79 10.52 1.35
C ALA A 60 -2.22 10.24 0.87
N ALA A 61 -2.45 10.39 -0.43
CA ALA A 61 -3.70 10.03 -1.08
C ALA A 61 -3.60 8.65 -1.74
N CYS A 62 -4.65 7.83 -1.61
CA CYS A 62 -4.73 6.53 -2.29
C CYS A 62 -5.62 6.63 -3.51
N GLU A 63 -5.20 6.00 -4.60
CA GLU A 63 -5.97 5.84 -5.83
C GLU A 63 -6.05 4.36 -6.17
N ARG A 64 -7.25 3.85 -6.46
CA ARG A 64 -7.43 2.45 -6.89
C ARG A 64 -7.15 2.36 -8.39
N VAL A 65 -6.10 1.63 -8.75
CA VAL A 65 -5.67 1.48 -10.15
C VAL A 65 -6.39 0.31 -10.81
N SER A 66 -6.59 -0.78 -10.09
CA SER A 66 -7.16 -2.01 -10.63
C SER A 66 -7.76 -2.87 -9.53
N CYS A 67 -8.80 -3.63 -9.88
CA CYS A 67 -9.41 -4.63 -9.02
C CYS A 67 -9.60 -5.91 -9.84
N ARG A 68 -8.98 -7.01 -9.40
CA ARG A 68 -9.08 -8.33 -10.05
C ARG A 68 -9.33 -9.41 -9.00
N GLY A 69 -10.58 -9.82 -8.86
CA GLY A 69 -11.00 -10.78 -7.83
C GLY A 69 -10.72 -10.21 -6.44
N ASN A 70 -9.96 -10.94 -5.63
CA ASN A 70 -9.57 -10.53 -4.27
C ASN A 70 -8.32 -9.64 -4.24
N PHE A 71 -7.78 -9.25 -5.40
CA PHE A 71 -6.60 -8.42 -5.48
C PHE A 71 -6.95 -7.00 -5.88
N VAL A 72 -6.52 -6.03 -5.08
CA VAL A 72 -6.69 -4.60 -5.36
C VAL A 72 -5.34 -3.92 -5.47
N GLU A 73 -5.12 -3.22 -6.58
CA GLU A 73 -3.95 -2.37 -6.80
C GLU A 73 -4.27 -0.94 -6.39
N LEU A 74 -3.50 -0.43 -5.44
CA LEU A 74 -3.51 0.95 -4.98
C LEU A 74 -2.24 1.66 -5.43
N LEU A 75 -2.40 2.92 -5.81
CA LEU A 75 -1.32 3.88 -5.96
C LEU A 75 -1.44 4.90 -4.83
N ILE A 76 -0.45 4.94 -3.96
CA ILE A 76 -0.40 5.87 -2.84
C ILE A 76 0.56 7.00 -3.18
N ARG A 77 0.07 8.24 -3.24
CA ARG A 77 0.81 9.43 -3.67
C ARG A 77 0.94 10.46 -2.55
N LYS A 78 2.07 11.16 -2.48
CA LYS A 78 2.25 12.38 -1.67
C LYS A 78 2.31 13.62 -2.55
#